data_AF-A0A0K3AAS0-F1
#
_entry.id   AF-A0A0K3AAS0-F1
#
_cell.length_a   1.000
_cell.length_b   1.000
_cell.length_c   1.000
_cell.angle_alpha   90.00
_cell.angle_beta   90.00
_cell.angle_gamma   90.00
#
_symmetry.space_group_name_H-M   'P 1'
#
loop_
_entity.id
_entity.type
_entity.pdbx_description
1 polymer ?
#
loop_
_entity_poly.entity_id
_entity_poly.type
_entity_poly.pdbx_seq_one_letter_code
_entity_poly.pdbx_strand_id
1 'polypeptide(L)'
;MASVFAGLFYLLIGLFGATVAALFAAFPKELVMAIAGIALFGTIGNSLAMALKDEGEREPALITFLVTASGLSLFGIGAAVWGLLAGAATSLLWRRTR
;
A
#
# COMPACT_ATOMS: atom_id res chain seq x y z
N MET A 1 -17.07 -4.52 -22.67
CA MET A 1 -18.30 -4.54 -21.83
C MET A 1 -18.00 -4.77 -20.34
N ALA A 2 -16.98 -5.56 -19.97
CA ALA A 2 -16.60 -5.75 -18.55
C ALA A 2 -16.31 -4.45 -17.78
N SER A 3 -15.64 -3.48 -18.41
CA SER A 3 -15.38 -2.15 -17.83
C SER A 3 -16.65 -1.33 -17.57
N VAL A 4 -17.67 -1.47 -18.43
CA VAL A 4 -18.96 -0.76 -18.31
C VAL A 4 -19.74 -1.30 -17.11
N PHE A 5 -19.80 -2.63 -16.95
CA PHE A 5 -20.42 -3.24 -15.78
C PHE A 5 -19.65 -2.92 -14.50
N ALA A 6 -18.31 -2.98 -14.50
CA ALA A 6 -17.50 -2.58 -13.35
C ALA A 6 -17.79 -1.12 -12.94
N GLY A 7 -17.83 -0.20 -13.91
CA GLY A 7 -18.17 1.21 -13.64
C GLY A 7 -19.58 1.37 -13.05
N LEU A 8 -20.57 0.68 -13.62
CA LEU A 8 -21.94 0.72 -13.11
C LEU A 8 -22.04 0.20 -11.67
N PHE A 9 -21.40 -0.94 -11.37
CA PHE A 9 -21.36 -1.49 -10.02
C PHE A 9 -20.58 -0.58 -9.06
N TYR A 10 -19.47 0.04 -9.48
CA TYR A 10 -18.75 1.00 -8.65
C TYR A 10 -19.58 2.25 -8.33
N LEU A 11 -20.38 2.75 -9.27
CA LEU A 11 -21.30 3.87 -9.02
C LEU A 11 -22.41 3.47 -8.04
N LEU A 12 -23.00 2.29 -8.22
CA LEU A 12 -24.01 1.76 -7.29
C LEU A 12 -23.42 1.58 -5.89
N ILE A 13 -22.26 0.93 -5.76
CA ILE A 13 -21.57 0.76 -4.48
C ILE A 13 -21.20 2.13 -3.88
N GLY A 14 -20.73 3.07 -4.70
CA GLY A 14 -20.42 4.43 -4.28
C GLY A 14 -21.63 5.18 -3.71
N LEU A 15 -22.82 4.97 -4.28
CA LEU A 15 -24.07 5.53 -3.76
C LEU A 15 -24.41 5.01 -2.36
N PHE A 16 -24.22 3.71 -2.12
CA PHE A 16 -24.35 3.10 -0.79
C PHE A 16 -23.12 3.36 0.11
N GLY A 17 -22.01 3.86 -0.44
CA GLY A 17 -20.80 4.14 0.33
C GLY A 17 -21.03 5.18 1.43
N ALA A 18 -21.89 6.16 1.19
CA ALA A 18 -22.25 7.18 2.19
C ALA A 18 -22.98 6.57 3.40
N THR A 19 -23.84 5.57 3.20
CA THR A 19 -24.55 4.91 4.31
C THR A 19 -23.60 4.05 5.13
N VAL A 20 -22.66 3.35 4.49
CA VAL A 20 -21.60 2.59 5.16
C VAL A 20 -20.68 3.52 5.94
N ALA A 21 -20.30 4.67 5.38
CA ALA A 21 -19.49 5.67 6.07
C ALA A 21 -20.23 6.25 7.30
N ALA A 22 -21.52 6.53 7.19
CA ALA A 22 -22.35 6.98 8.32
C ALA A 22 -22.44 5.92 9.42
N LEU A 23 -22.52 4.65 9.06
CA LEU A 23 -22.49 3.53 10.01
C LEU A 23 -21.16 3.46 10.76
N PHE A 24 -20.02 3.56 10.05
CA PHE A 24 -18.70 3.60 10.70
C PHE A 24 -18.51 4.84 11.58
N ALA A 25 -19.09 5.99 11.20
CA ALA A 25 -19.05 7.21 12.01
C ALA A 25 -19.86 7.12 13.32
N ALA A 26 -20.80 6.18 13.42
CA ALA A 26 -21.53 5.91 14.67
C ALA A 26 -20.73 5.06 15.68
N PHE A 27 -19.64 4.41 15.24
CA PHE A 27 -18.76 3.65 16.13
C PHE A 27 -17.63 4.52 16.71
N PRO A 28 -17.04 4.11 17.86
CA PRO A 28 -15.84 4.76 18.40
C PRO A 28 -14.68 4.72 17.40
N LYS A 29 -13.95 5.82 17.28
CA LYS A 29 -12.86 5.98 16.31
C LYS A 29 -11.75 4.93 16.52
N GLU A 30 -11.50 4.55 17.75
CA GLU A 30 -10.51 3.56 18.16
C GLU A 30 -10.83 2.19 17.57
N LEU A 31 -12.11 1.78 17.56
CA LEU A 31 -12.55 0.51 16.99
C LEU A 31 -12.33 0.48 15.47
N VAL A 32 -12.69 1.57 14.79
CA VAL A 32 -12.52 1.69 13.33
C VAL A 32 -11.03 1.62 12.97
N MET A 33 -10.17 2.32 13.70
CA MET A 33 -8.72 2.28 13.48
C MET A 33 -8.13 0.88 13.74
N ALA A 34 -8.60 0.19 14.79
CA ALA A 34 -8.14 -1.16 15.11
C ALA A 34 -8.49 -2.15 13.98
N ILE A 35 -9.74 -2.16 13.51
CA ILE A 35 -10.18 -3.05 12.43
C ILE A 35 -9.47 -2.71 11.12
N ALA A 36 -9.30 -1.42 10.81
CA ALA A 36 -8.55 -0.98 9.64
C ALA A 36 -7.09 -1.47 9.67
N GLY A 37 -6.41 -1.37 10.82
CA GLY A 37 -5.06 -1.88 11.02
C GLY A 37 -4.97 -3.39 10.82
N ILE A 38 -5.89 -4.15 11.39
CA ILE A 38 -5.96 -5.62 11.24
C ILE A 38 -6.20 -6.02 9.78
N ALA A 39 -7.07 -5.30 9.06
CA ALA A 39 -7.32 -5.53 7.64
C ALA A 39 -6.06 -5.28 6.77
N LEU A 40 -5.20 -4.34 7.16
CA LEU A 40 -3.95 -4.07 6.47
C LEU A 40 -2.89 -5.17 6.67
N PHE A 41 -2.91 -5.91 7.79
CA PHE A 41 -1.91 -6.95 8.06
C PHE A 41 -1.86 -8.04 6.98
N GLY A 42 -3.02 -8.50 6.49
CA GLY A 42 -3.06 -9.48 5.41
C GLY A 42 -2.47 -8.94 4.10
N THR A 43 -2.78 -7.69 3.78
CA THR A 43 -2.30 -7.03 2.56
C THR A 43 -0.79 -6.77 2.62
N ILE A 44 -0.28 -6.26 3.76
CA ILE A 44 1.15 -6.02 3.99
C ILE A 44 1.93 -7.34 3.95
N GLY A 45 1.46 -8.36 4.66
CA GLY A 45 2.12 -9.67 4.71
C GLY A 45 2.24 -10.30 3.33
N ASN A 46 1.16 -10.32 2.55
CA ASN A 46 1.17 -10.88 1.20
C ASN A 46 2.07 -10.07 0.24
N SER A 47 2.01 -8.74 0.30
CA SER A 47 2.84 -7.87 -0.55
C SER A 47 4.33 -8.03 -0.23
N LEU A 48 4.68 -8.12 1.05
CA LEU A 48 6.06 -8.30 1.49
C LEU A 48 6.58 -9.71 1.13
N ALA A 49 5.78 -10.75 1.34
CA ALA A 49 6.12 -12.11 0.94
C ALA A 49 6.36 -12.22 -0.58
N MET A 50 5.54 -11.54 -1.38
CA MET A 50 5.71 -11.47 -2.83
C MET A 50 6.98 -10.70 -3.22
N ALA A 51 7.26 -9.56 -2.58
CA ALA A 51 8.42 -8.72 -2.88
C ALA A 51 9.75 -9.37 -2.50
N LEU A 52 9.79 -10.13 -1.40
CA LEU A 52 10.99 -10.82 -0.91
C LEU A 52 11.19 -12.23 -1.50
N LYS A 53 10.33 -12.64 -2.42
CA LYS A 53 10.36 -13.99 -3.02
C LYS A 53 11.65 -14.24 -3.78
N ASP A 54 12.10 -13.27 -4.59
CA ASP A 54 13.31 -13.38 -5.39
C ASP A 54 14.55 -12.98 -4.59
N GLU A 55 15.49 -13.91 -4.42
CA GLU A 55 16.75 -13.69 -3.69
C GLU A 55 17.58 -12.54 -4.23
N GLY A 56 17.54 -12.29 -5.55
CA GLY A 56 18.29 -11.20 -6.17
C GLY A 56 17.75 -9.81 -5.85
N GLU A 57 16.49 -9.69 -5.44
CA GLU A 57 15.79 -8.42 -5.23
C GLU A 57 15.38 -8.20 -3.77
N ARG A 58 15.74 -9.11 -2.86
CA ARG A 58 15.40 -9.02 -1.42
C ARG A 58 15.92 -7.74 -0.78
N GLU A 59 17.18 -7.39 -1.02
CA GLU A 59 17.77 -6.19 -0.43
C GLU A 59 17.12 -4.90 -0.96
N PRO A 60 16.94 -4.69 -2.28
CA PRO A 60 16.16 -3.58 -2.81
C PRO A 60 14.72 -3.50 -2.28
N ALA A 61 14.02 -4.63 -2.17
CA ALA A 61 12.67 -4.71 -1.65
C ALA A 61 12.60 -4.31 -0.16
N LEU A 62 13.55 -4.76 0.66
CA LEU A 62 13.65 -4.35 2.06
C LEU A 62 13.92 -2.86 2.20
N ILE A 63 14.82 -2.29 1.40
CA ILE A 63 15.11 -0.85 1.42
C ILE A 63 13.86 -0.04 1.03
N THR A 64 13.15 -0.46 -0.02
CA THR A 64 11.88 0.16 -0.44
C THR A 64 10.88 0.20 0.71
N PHE A 65 10.69 -0.94 1.38
CA PHE A 65 9.75 -1.08 2.48
C PHE A 65 10.16 -0.23 3.69
N LEU A 66 11.43 -0.30 4.11
CA LEU A 66 11.93 0.44 5.28
C LEU A 66 11.85 1.96 5.06
N VAL A 67 12.24 2.45 3.88
CA VAL A 67 12.13 3.89 3.56
C VAL A 67 10.66 4.31 3.50
N THR A 68 9.76 3.50 2.94
CA THR A 68 8.32 3.81 2.93
C THR A 68 7.72 3.82 4.34
N ALA A 69 8.10 2.85 5.19
CA ALA A 69 7.63 2.72 6.55
C ALA A 69 8.21 3.78 7.51
N SER A 70 9.33 4.40 7.16
CA SER A 70 9.99 5.42 7.98
C SER A 70 9.15 6.70 8.19
N GLY A 71 8.14 6.93 7.34
CA GLY A 71 7.35 8.16 7.38
C GLY A 71 8.11 9.42 6.94
N LEU A 72 9.30 9.28 6.34
CA LEU A 72 10.08 10.39 5.80
C LEU A 72 9.27 11.18 4.77
N SER A 73 9.14 12.49 4.98
CA SER A 73 8.56 13.41 4.00
C SER A 73 9.64 14.44 3.63
N LEU A 74 10.12 14.37 2.40
CA LEU A 74 11.11 15.30 1.86
C LEU A 74 10.44 16.13 0.77
N PHE A 75 10.65 17.45 0.79
CA PHE A 75 10.10 18.39 -0.20
C PHE A 75 8.57 18.34 -0.34
N GLY A 76 7.85 17.94 0.73
CA GLY A 76 6.39 17.78 0.69
C GLY A 76 5.90 16.49 0.01
N ILE A 77 6.81 15.61 -0.41
CA ILE A 77 6.50 14.31 -1.00
C ILE A 77 6.62 13.22 0.07
N GLY A 78 5.57 12.43 0.24
CA GLY A 78 5.51 11.34 1.21
C GLY A 78 6.50 10.21 0.94
N ALA A 79 6.75 9.41 1.98
CA ALA A 79 7.78 8.36 2.03
C ALA A 79 7.69 7.30 0.92
N ALA A 80 6.49 7.03 0.40
CA ALA A 80 6.28 6.00 -0.62
C ALA A 80 7.08 6.27 -1.91
N VAL A 81 7.19 7.53 -2.33
CA VAL A 81 7.94 7.89 -3.54
C VAL A 81 9.44 7.71 -3.32
N TRP A 82 9.94 8.15 -2.16
CA TRP A 82 11.34 8.00 -1.79
C TRP A 82 11.72 6.53 -1.58
N GLY A 83 10.82 5.72 -1.03
CA GLY A 83 11.03 4.29 -0.90
C GLY A 83 11.15 3.61 -2.26
N LEU A 84 10.24 3.91 -3.19
CA LEU A 84 10.32 3.37 -4.55
C LEU A 84 11.61 3.81 -5.27
N LEU A 85 12.00 5.08 -5.15
CA LEU A 85 13.25 5.59 -5.74
C LEU A 85 14.49 4.93 -5.14
N ALA A 86 14.55 4.79 -3.81
CA ALA A 86 15.67 4.15 -3.12
C ALA A 86 15.78 2.67 -3.50
N GLY A 87 14.67 1.95 -3.54
CA GLY A 87 14.60 0.57 -4.02
C GLY A 87 15.00 0.38 -5.49
N ALA A 88 14.53 1.27 -6.36
CA ALA A 88 14.90 1.23 -7.76
C ALA A 88 16.39 1.51 -7.96
N ALA A 89 16.94 2.50 -7.22
CA ALA A 89 18.37 2.80 -7.26
C ALA A 89 19.22 1.63 -6.78
N THR A 90 18.83 0.96 -5.69
CA THR A 90 19.57 -0.19 -5.16
C THR A 90 19.47 -1.41 -6.07
N SER A 91 18.29 -1.71 -6.62
CA SER A 91 18.10 -2.75 -7.63
C SER A 91 18.98 -2.51 -8.86
N LEU A 92 19.03 -1.26 -9.35
CA LEU A 92 19.86 -0.89 -10.50
C LEU A 92 21.37 -1.02 -10.21
N LEU A 93 21.83 -0.60 -9.04
CA LEU A 93 23.23 -0.73 -8.63
C LEU A 93 23.64 -2.20 -8.47
N TRP A 94 22.76 -3.03 -7.89
CA TRP A 94 22.99 -4.45 -7.69
C TRP A 94 23.08 -5.20 -9.02
N ARG A 95 22.16 -4.92 -9.94
CA ARG A 95 22.16 -5.45 -11.32
C ARG A 95 23.36 -5.02 -12.15
N ARG A 96 23.98 -3.88 -11.82
CA ARG A 96 25.16 -3.36 -12.53
C ARG A 96 26.48 -3.97 -12.04
N THR A 97 26.48 -4.61 -10.87
CA THR A 97 27.69 -5.15 -10.22
C THR A 97 27.82 -6.68 -10.41
N ARG A 98 26.76 -7.35 -10.88
CA ARG A 98 26.77 -8.74 -11.38
C ARG A 98 26.83 -8.77 -12.90
#